data_AF-A0A7C1AUS2-F1
#
_entry.id   AF-A0A7C1AUS2-F1
#
_cell.length_a   1.000
_cell.length_b   1.000
_cell.length_c   1.000
_cell.angle_alpha   90.00
_cell.angle_beta   90.00
_cell.angle_gamma   90.00
#
_symmetry.space_group_name_H-M   'P 1'
#
loop_
_entity.id
_entity.type
_entity.pdbx_description
1 polymer ?
#
loop_
_entity_poly.entity_id
_entity_poly.type
_entity_poly.pdbx_seq_one_letter_code
_entity_poly.pdbx_strand_id
1 'polypeptide(L)'
;MRVYIGATRQNDGKTVVSLGLLAALGKRVKSIGYIKPVGQQFLNIDGKKIDKDVVLMSKIYNLKDNLTDMSPVAIPRGFTENYINHPEQKELRNKVIKRFR
;
A
#
# COMPACT_ATOMS: atom_id res chain seq x y z
N MET A 1 10.62 11.80 7.93
CA MET A 1 9.23 12.12 8.30
C MET A 1 8.34 10.97 7.83
N ARG A 2 7.34 10.57 8.62
CA ARG A 2 6.35 9.55 8.24
C ARG A 2 4.95 10.15 8.40
N VAL A 3 4.10 9.98 7.39
CA VAL A 3 2.72 10.48 7.40
C VAL A 3 1.79 9.30 7.21
N TYR A 4 0.85 9.12 8.14
CA TYR A 4 -0.19 8.10 8.05
C TYR A 4 -1.49 8.72 7.56
N ILE A 5 -2.08 8.16 6.51
CA ILE A 5 -3.33 8.61 5.92
C ILE A 5 -4.41 7.57 6.23
N GLY A 6 -5.27 7.89 7.20
CA GLY A 6 -6.45 7.12 7.54
C GLY A 6 -7.74 7.79 7.05
N ALA A 7 -8.85 7.05 7.07
CA ALA A 7 -10.19 7.63 6.97
C ALA A 7 -11.20 6.69 7.62
N THR A 8 -12.35 7.25 7.99
CA THR A 8 -13.38 6.56 8.77
C THR A 8 -14.29 5.69 7.91
N ARG A 9 -14.35 5.91 6.59
CA ARG A 9 -15.08 5.04 5.65
C ARG A 9 -14.24 4.64 4.44
N GLN A 10 -14.75 3.66 3.70
CA GLN A 10 -14.24 3.31 2.38
C GLN A 10 -14.60 4.42 1.39
N ASN A 11 -13.70 4.71 0.44
CA ASN A 11 -13.86 5.75 -0.59
C ASN A 11 -13.95 7.21 -0.10
N ASP A 12 -13.56 7.52 1.14
CA ASP A 12 -13.46 8.88 1.71
C ASP A 12 -12.31 9.75 1.15
N GLY A 13 -11.87 9.51 -0.09
CA GLY A 13 -10.84 10.36 -0.72
C GLY A 13 -9.40 10.13 -0.29
N LYS A 14 -9.09 9.08 0.49
CA LYS A 14 -7.70 8.73 0.89
C LYS A 14 -6.72 8.69 -0.28
N THR A 15 -7.14 8.11 -1.41
CA THR A 15 -6.31 8.03 -2.63
C THR A 15 -6.03 9.42 -3.21
N VAL A 16 -7.04 10.29 -3.28
CA VAL A 16 -6.91 11.67 -3.77
C VAL A 16 -6.01 12.50 -2.86
N VAL A 17 -6.18 12.37 -1.54
CA VAL A 17 -5.32 13.03 -0.54
C VAL A 17 -3.88 12.55 -0.67
N SER A 18 -3.66 11.25 -0.84
CA SER A 18 -2.33 10.68 -1.04
C SER A 18 -1.67 11.19 -2.32
N LEU A 19 -2.41 11.29 -3.43
CA LEU A 19 -1.93 11.89 -4.68
C LEU A 19 -1.47 13.33 -4.45
N GLY A 20 -2.36 14.17 -3.89
CA GLY A 20 -2.05 15.58 -3.63
C GLY A 20 -0.82 15.76 -2.73
N LEU A 21 -0.72 14.96 -1.66
CA LEU A 21 0.43 14.99 -0.76
C LEU A 21 1.72 14.55 -1.45
N LEU A 22 1.71 13.47 -2.24
CA LEU A 22 2.88 13.05 -2.99
C LEU A 22 3.34 14.12 -3.98
N ALA A 23 2.42 14.73 -4.72
CA ALA A 23 2.74 15.82 -5.65
C ALA A 23 3.34 17.04 -4.94
N ALA A 24 2.79 17.42 -3.79
CA ALA A 24 3.22 18.58 -3.03
C ALA A 24 4.57 18.34 -2.32
N LEU A 25 4.74 17.17 -1.71
CA LEU A 25 5.95 16.83 -0.96
C LEU A 25 7.10 16.46 -1.89
N GLY A 26 6.85 15.79 -3.02
CA GLY A 26 7.88 15.42 -4.00
C GLY A 26 8.66 16.62 -4.57
N LYS A 27 8.11 17.83 -4.50
CA LYS A 27 8.79 19.08 -4.89
C LYS A 27 9.65 19.69 -3.77
N ARG A 28 9.50 19.22 -2.54
CA ARG A 28 10.04 19.86 -1.32
C ARG A 28 11.01 18.96 -0.55
N VAL A 29 10.91 17.64 -0.70
CA VAL A 29 11.77 16.68 -0.01
C VAL A 29 12.65 15.92 -0.98
N LYS A 30 13.86 15.53 -0.54
CA LYS A 30 14.83 14.82 -1.39
C LYS A 30 14.39 13.40 -1.78
N SER A 31 13.59 12.74 -0.94
CA SER A 31 13.14 11.37 -1.15
C SER A 31 11.74 11.20 -0.57
N ILE A 32 10.87 10.56 -1.36
CA ILE A 32 9.50 10.27 -0.98
C ILE A 32 9.15 8.86 -1.45
N GLY A 33 8.44 8.12 -0.61
CA GLY A 33 7.92 6.80 -0.90
C GLY A 33 6.43 6.71 -0.58
N TYR A 34 5.82 5.62 -1.04
CA TYR A 34 4.41 5.34 -0.78
C TYR A 34 4.24 3.85 -0.46
N ILE A 35 3.45 3.54 0.56
CA ILE A 35 3.10 2.17 0.93
C ILE A 35 1.60 2.06 1.16
N LYS A 36 1.00 1.02 0.61
CA LYS A 36 -0.33 0.55 0.98
C LYS A 36 -0.17 -0.81 1.66
N PRO A 37 -0.04 -0.84 3.00
CA PRO A 37 0.41 -2.04 3.70
C PRO A 37 -0.60 -3.19 3.61
N VAL A 38 -1.89 -2.88 3.49
CA VAL A 38 -2.97 -3.87 3.36
C VAL A 38 -3.92 -3.40 2.26
N GLY A 39 -4.06 -4.22 1.22
CA GLY A 39 -4.82 -3.88 0.01
C GLY A 39 -5.86 -4.93 -0.37
N GLN A 40 -7.10 -4.51 -0.63
CA GLN A 40 -8.19 -5.40 -1.07
C GLN A 40 -8.35 -5.44 -2.58
N GLN A 41 -7.99 -4.36 -3.28
CA GLN A 41 -8.14 -4.27 -4.73
C GLN A 41 -6.78 -4.34 -5.39
N PHE A 42 -6.51 -5.44 -6.08
CA PHE A 42 -5.20 -5.71 -6.68
C PHE A 42 -5.28 -5.94 -8.19
N LEU A 43 -4.15 -5.68 -8.85
CA LEU A 43 -3.85 -6.07 -10.22
C LEU A 43 -2.80 -7.18 -10.19
N ASN A 44 -2.82 -8.07 -11.19
CA ASN A 44 -1.75 -9.03 -11.39
C ASN A 44 -0.67 -8.38 -12.27
N ILE A 45 0.51 -8.13 -11.70
CA ILE A 45 1.69 -7.62 -12.40
C ILE A 45 2.80 -8.63 -12.16
N ASP A 46 3.34 -9.22 -13.23
CA ASP A 46 4.41 -10.23 -13.18
C ASP A 46 4.12 -11.38 -12.21
N GLY A 47 2.87 -11.86 -12.22
CA GLY A 47 2.40 -12.94 -11.34
C GLY A 47 2.17 -12.52 -9.88
N LYS A 48 2.29 -11.23 -9.55
CA LYS A 48 2.13 -10.70 -8.19
C LYS A 48 0.89 -9.83 -8.06
N LYS A 49 0.18 -9.96 -6.95
CA LYS A 49 -0.98 -9.13 -6.60
C LYS A 49 -0.52 -7.82 -5.99
N ILE A 50 -0.60 -6.73 -6.74
CA ILE A 50 -0.21 -5.38 -6.31
C ILE A 50 -1.46 -4.52 -6.16
N ASP A 51 -1.59 -3.81 -5.03
CA ASP A 51 -2.72 -2.91 -4.80
C ASP A 51 -2.83 -1.82 -5.88
N LYS A 52 -4.05 -1.51 -6.32
CA LYS A 52 -4.33 -0.52 -7.38
C LYS A 52 -3.78 0.87 -7.03
N ASP A 53 -3.83 1.29 -5.76
CA ASP A 53 -3.30 2.59 -5.35
C ASP A 53 -1.77 2.62 -5.50
N VAL A 54 -1.08 1.52 -5.19
CA VAL A 54 0.39 1.41 -5.36
C VAL A 54 0.79 1.54 -6.82
N VAL A 55 0.08 0.85 -7.71
CA VAL A 55 0.31 0.95 -9.16
C VAL A 55 0.07 2.37 -9.66
N LEU A 56 -1.00 3.02 -9.20
CA LEU A 56 -1.34 4.39 -9.56
C LEU A 56 -0.24 5.38 -9.14
N MET A 57 0.17 5.34 -7.87
CA MET A 57 1.19 6.25 -7.32
C MET A 57 2.54 6.05 -8.00
N SER A 58 2.95 4.78 -8.19
CA SER A 58 4.22 4.45 -8.84
C SER A 58 4.26 4.96 -10.28
N LYS A 59 3.16 4.82 -11.04
CA LYS A 59 3.08 5.32 -12.42
C LYS A 59 3.10 6.85 -12.51
N ILE A 60 2.33 7.54 -11.67
CA ILE A 60 2.22 9.00 -11.73
C ILE A 60 3.50 9.69 -11.28
N TYR A 61 4.14 9.21 -10.21
CA TYR A 61 5.31 9.86 -9.61
C TYR A 61 6.63 9.15 -9.92
N ASN A 62 6.62 8.12 -10.77
CA ASN A 62 7.80 7.35 -11.16
C ASN A 62 8.60 6.83 -9.95
N LEU A 63 7.89 6.33 -8.93
CA LEU A 63 8.51 5.80 -7.71
C LEU A 63 9.36 4.58 -8.06
N LYS A 64 10.60 4.56 -7.58
CA LYS A 64 11.61 3.53 -7.92
C LYS A 64 11.59 2.32 -6.99
N ASP A 65 10.80 2.37 -5.93
CA ASP A 65 10.63 1.26 -5.00
C ASP A 65 9.97 0.06 -5.68
N ASN A 66 10.28 -1.13 -5.17
CA ASN A 66 9.66 -2.36 -5.64
C ASN A 66 8.17 -2.37 -5.25
N LEU A 67 7.28 -2.61 -6.23
CA LEU A 67 5.83 -2.64 -6.02
C LEU A 67 5.40 -3.63 -4.91
N THR A 68 6.13 -4.73 -4.74
CA THR A 68 5.85 -5.72 -3.69
C THR A 68 6.24 -5.25 -2.29
N ASP A 69 7.17 -4.33 -2.19
CA ASP A 69 7.53 -3.69 -0.92
C ASP A 69 6.49 -2.62 -0.56
N MET A 70 5.97 -1.92 -1.57
CA MET A 70 4.89 -0.95 -1.42
C MET A 70 3.51 -1.59 -1.14
N SER A 71 3.30 -2.85 -1.51
CA SER A 71 2.04 -3.60 -1.36
C SER A 71 2.25 -4.97 -0.68
N PRO A 72 2.68 -5.02 0.59
CA PRO A 72 3.18 -6.24 1.22
C PRO A 72 2.10 -7.27 1.56
N VAL A 73 0.85 -6.85 1.76
CA VAL A 73 -0.27 -7.74 2.10
C VAL A 73 -1.45 -7.49 1.16
N ALA A 74 -1.73 -8.45 0.29
CA ALA A 74 -2.95 -8.49 -0.49
C ALA A 74 -4.03 -9.31 0.23
N ILE A 75 -5.27 -8.86 0.17
CA ILE A 75 -6.44 -9.49 0.78
C ILE A 75 -7.33 -10.07 -0.32
N PRO A 76 -7.05 -11.29 -0.81
CA PRO A 76 -7.91 -11.96 -1.78
C PRO A 76 -9.23 -12.43 -1.16
N ARG A 77 -10.16 -12.88 -2.02
CA ARG A 77 -11.37 -13.59 -1.57
C ARG A 77 -10.97 -14.79 -0.69
N GLY A 78 -11.69 -15.00 0.40
CA GLY A 78 -11.42 -16.06 1.39
C GLY A 78 -10.34 -15.73 2.42
N PHE A 79 -9.61 -14.61 2.26
CA PHE A 79 -8.55 -14.23 3.21
C PHE A 79 -9.09 -14.04 4.63
N THR A 80 -10.18 -13.27 4.79
CA THR A 80 -10.73 -12.95 6.11
C THR A 80 -11.20 -14.20 6.84
N GLU A 81 -11.89 -15.10 6.14
CA GLU A 81 -12.34 -16.38 6.70
C GLU A 81 -11.15 -17.24 7.14
N ASN A 82 -10.14 -17.39 6.27
CA ASN A 82 -8.93 -18.12 6.63
C ASN A 82 -8.22 -17.48 7.83
N TYR A 83 -8.17 -16.15 7.91
CA TYR A 83 -7.55 -15.44 9.02
C TYR A 83 -8.31 -15.64 10.35
N ILE A 84 -9.64 -15.71 10.31
CA ILE A 84 -10.46 -16.01 11.49
C ILE A 84 -10.19 -17.44 11.97
N ASN A 85 -10.11 -18.40 11.05
CA ASN A 85 -9.89 -19.81 11.37
C ASN A 85 -8.43 -20.11 11.76
N HIS A 86 -7.47 -19.41 11.16
CA HIS A 86 -6.03 -19.60 11.32
C HIS A 86 -5.33 -18.23 11.46
N PRO A 87 -5.35 -17.63 12.66
CA PRO A 87 -4.84 -16.28 12.84
C PRO A 87 -3.29 -16.22 12.76
N GLU A 88 -2.77 -15.68 11.66
CA GLU A 88 -1.33 -15.51 11.42
C GLU A 88 -0.86 -14.05 11.60
N GLN A 89 -1.32 -13.38 12.66
CA GLN A 89 -1.07 -11.95 12.88
C GLN A 89 0.42 -11.58 12.84
N LYS A 90 1.27 -12.39 13.46
CA LYS A 90 2.73 -12.15 13.54
C LYS A 90 3.37 -12.16 12.15
N GLU A 91 2.94 -13.07 11.27
CA GLU A 91 3.46 -13.14 9.91
C GLU A 91 3.04 -11.92 9.09
N LEU A 92 1.75 -11.55 9.12
CA LEU A 92 1.23 -10.37 8.41
C LEU A 92 1.94 -9.09 8.86
N ARG A 93 2.10 -8.92 10.18
CA ARG A 93 2.83 -7.79 10.75
C ARG A 93 4.29 -7.77 10.28
N ASN A 94 4.96 -8.92 10.28
CA ASN A 94 6.34 -9.03 9.80
C ASN A 94 6.46 -8.70 8.31
N LYS A 95 5.48 -9.06 7.47
CA LYS A 95 5.46 -8.70 6.04
C LYS A 95 5.49 -7.18 5.86
N VAL A 96 4.70 -6.44 6.65
CA VAL A 96 4.64 -4.98 6.61
C VAL A 96 5.94 -4.37 7.15
N ILE A 97 6.39 -4.76 8.34
CA ILE A 97 7.56 -4.14 9.00
C ILE A 97 8.83 -4.33 8.17
N LYS A 98 9.06 -5.51 7.58
CA LYS A 98 10.26 -5.78 6.77
C LYS A 98 10.34 -4.92 5.50
N ARG A 99 9.21 -4.40 5.02
CA ARG A 99 9.09 -3.65 3.76
C ARG A 99 8.88 -2.16 3.95
N PHE A 100 8.48 -1.76 5.16
CA PHE A 100 8.36 -0.36 5.53
C PHE A 100 9.73 0.19 5.96
N ARG A 101 10.37 0.94 5.06
CA ARG A 101 11.64 1.65 5.31
C ARG A 101 11.36 3.07 5.82
#